data_AF-A0A0B0EFV7-F1
#
_entry.id   AF-A0A0B0EFV7-F1
#
_cell.length_a   1.000
_cell.length_b   1.000
_cell.length_c   1.000
_cell.angle_alpha   90.00
_cell.angle_beta   90.00
_cell.angle_gamma   90.00
#
_symmetry.space_group_name_H-M   'P 1'
#
loop_
_entity.id
_entity.type
_entity.pdbx_description
1 polymer ?
#
loop_
_entity_poly.entity_id
_entity_poly.type
_entity_poly.pdbx_seq_one_letter_code
_entity_poly.pdbx_strand_id
1 'polypeptide(L)'
;MHLFSLCNEAFNIIIICGKMNTSEKLIEKFRSKSYKITPQRLGIFNILEGNRDHPSAEDIFARIKKTYPTISFTTVYKTLDILEKMGEVLKITIDVERKHYDPNTATHHHIICLGCNKISDVDGDSVNPVLPDEILKEFTPSRYHVSFYGTCKNCLSK
;
A
#
# COMPACT_ATOMS: atom_id res chain seq x y z
N MET A 1 3.62 49.32 -19.81
CA MET A 1 4.62 49.09 -18.73
C MET A 1 4.00 48.11 -17.76
N HIS A 2 4.12 46.81 -18.02
CA HIS A 2 5.26 45.93 -17.65
C HIS A 2 5.06 45.39 -16.22
N LEU A 3 4.91 44.10 -15.92
CA LEU A 3 5.02 42.86 -16.71
C LEU A 3 4.07 41.80 -16.15
N PHE A 4 3.21 41.25 -17.02
CA PHE A 4 2.83 39.84 -17.01
C PHE A 4 3.99 39.03 -17.61
N SER A 5 4.15 37.75 -17.22
CA SER A 5 5.20 36.79 -17.62
C SER A 5 6.52 36.94 -16.83
N LEU A 6 7.02 35.92 -16.14
CA LEU A 6 7.50 34.66 -16.73
C LEU A 6 7.43 33.47 -15.76
N CYS A 7 7.13 32.32 -16.34
CA CYS A 7 7.22 30.97 -15.81
C CYS A 7 8.56 30.62 -15.15
N ASN A 8 8.51 29.75 -14.16
CA ASN A 8 9.46 28.63 -14.01
C ASN A 8 8.67 27.49 -13.33
N GLU A 9 7.97 26.65 -14.09
CA GLU A 9 8.47 25.35 -14.56
C GLU A 9 8.95 24.46 -13.39
N ALA A 10 8.30 23.30 -13.23
CA ALA A 10 8.58 22.20 -12.30
C ALA A 10 7.68 22.02 -11.07
N PHE A 11 6.38 22.33 -11.15
CA PHE A 11 5.38 21.54 -10.41
C PHE A 11 4.79 20.46 -11.34
N ASN A 12 5.68 19.60 -11.83
CA ASN A 12 5.28 18.28 -12.28
C ASN A 12 4.89 17.48 -11.03
N ILE A 13 3.75 17.82 -10.43
CA ILE A 13 3.00 16.85 -9.62
C ILE A 13 2.54 15.84 -10.65
N ILE A 14 3.42 14.86 -10.87
CA ILE A 14 3.03 13.60 -11.46
C ILE A 14 1.94 13.10 -10.53
N ILE A 15 0.70 13.23 -10.99
CA ILE A 15 -0.43 12.43 -10.55
C ILE A 15 0.02 10.98 -10.78
N ILE A 16 0.75 10.41 -9.84
CA ILE A 16 0.87 8.98 -9.72
C ILE A 16 -0.42 8.55 -9.03
N CYS A 17 -1.51 8.59 -9.81
CA CYS A 17 -2.64 7.72 -9.59
C CYS A 17 -2.07 6.31 -9.56
N GLY A 18 -1.72 5.81 -8.37
CA GLY A 18 -1.20 4.48 -8.17
C GLY A 18 -2.28 3.50 -8.59
N LYS A 19 -2.20 3.04 -9.84
CA LYS A 19 -3.06 1.97 -10.31
C LYS A 19 -2.65 0.72 -9.57
N MET A 20 -3.63 0.04 -8.99
CA MET A 20 -3.51 -1.36 -8.59
C MET A 20 -2.83 -2.12 -9.74
N ASN A 21 -1.68 -2.73 -9.46
CA ASN A 21 -0.89 -3.37 -10.50
C ASN A 21 -1.54 -4.71 -10.85
N THR A 22 -1.73 -4.94 -12.15
CA THR A 22 -2.20 -6.25 -12.62
C THR A 22 -1.12 -7.30 -12.39
N SER A 23 -1.54 -8.56 -12.27
CA SER A 23 -0.60 -9.69 -12.14
C SER A 23 0.44 -9.71 -13.27
N GLU A 24 0.03 -9.38 -14.50
CA GLU A 24 0.90 -9.24 -15.67
C GLU A 24 2.02 -8.19 -15.48
N LYS A 25 1.67 -7.00 -14.98
CA LYS A 25 2.67 -5.95 -14.67
C LYS A 25 3.64 -6.38 -13.57
N LEU A 26 3.15 -7.09 -12.55
CA LEU A 26 4.02 -7.60 -11.48
C LEU A 26 5.02 -8.63 -12.02
N ILE A 27 4.60 -9.47 -12.97
CA ILE A 27 5.48 -10.43 -13.65
C ILE A 27 6.61 -9.70 -14.39
N GLU A 28 6.28 -8.66 -15.17
CA GLU A 28 7.27 -7.87 -15.90
C GLU A 28 8.29 -7.23 -14.97
N LYS A 29 7.82 -6.60 -13.88
CA LYS A 29 8.68 -5.95 -12.89
C LYS A 29 9.57 -6.93 -12.12
N PHE A 30 9.08 -8.14 -11.84
CA PHE A 30 9.91 -9.19 -11.22
C PHE A 30 11.00 -9.65 -12.19
N ARG A 31 10.66 -9.86 -13.46
CA ARG A 31 11.63 -10.25 -14.50
C ARG A 31 12.71 -9.19 -14.70
N SER A 32 12.34 -7.91 -14.76
CA SER A 32 13.29 -6.81 -14.95
C SER A 32 14.27 -6.66 -13.78
N LYS A 33 13.88 -7.10 -12.57
CA LYS A 33 14.73 -7.14 -11.38
C LYS A 33 15.36 -8.52 -11.11
N SER A 34 15.31 -9.43 -12.08
CA SER A 34 15.88 -10.79 -12.00
C SER A 34 15.34 -11.65 -10.85
N TYR A 35 14.14 -11.33 -10.34
CA TYR A 35 13.47 -12.18 -9.36
C TYR A 35 12.81 -13.37 -10.05
N LYS A 36 13.01 -14.57 -9.49
CA LYS A 36 12.38 -15.80 -10.01
C LYS A 36 10.86 -15.70 -9.95
N ILE A 37 10.19 -15.97 -11.06
CA ILE A 37 8.73 -16.16 -11.09
C ILE A 37 8.44 -17.64 -10.89
N THR A 38 7.74 -17.97 -9.79
CA THR A 38 7.26 -19.32 -9.52
C THR A 38 5.74 -19.34 -9.54
N PRO A 39 5.08 -20.49 -9.77
CA PRO A 39 3.62 -20.60 -9.72
C PRO A 39 3.02 -20.09 -8.40
N GLN A 40 3.72 -20.31 -7.28
CA GLN A 40 3.28 -19.79 -5.97
C GLN A 40 3.29 -18.26 -5.94
N ARG A 41 4.32 -17.60 -6.51
CA ARG A 41 4.38 -16.12 -6.58
C ARG A 41 3.26 -15.56 -7.45
N LEU A 42 2.96 -16.21 -8.57
CA LEU A 42 1.82 -15.86 -9.41
C LEU A 42 0.49 -15.96 -8.64
N GLY A 43 0.32 -17.04 -7.85
CA GLY A 43 -0.84 -17.17 -6.97
C GLY A 43 -0.96 -16.02 -5.95
N ILE A 44 0.16 -15.55 -5.40
CA ILE A 44 0.17 -14.38 -4.48
C ILE A 44 -0.23 -13.11 -5.24
N PHE A 45 0.29 -12.90 -6.45
CA PHE A 45 -0.06 -11.73 -7.26
C PHE A 45 -1.56 -11.69 -7.55
N ASN A 46 -2.17 -12.83 -7.88
CA ASN A 46 -3.60 -12.93 -8.15
C ASN A 46 -4.46 -12.66 -6.89
N ILE A 47 -3.97 -12.98 -5.69
CA ILE A 47 -4.66 -12.67 -4.43
C ILE A 47 -4.62 -11.17 -4.13
N LEU A 48 -3.56 -10.48 -4.56
CA LEU A 48 -3.38 -9.05 -4.36
C LEU A 48 -4.06 -8.22 -5.45
N GLU A 49 -4.11 -8.73 -6.68
CA GLU A 49 -4.77 -8.09 -7.80
C GLU A 49 -6.27 -7.90 -7.53
N GLY A 50 -6.77 -6.67 -7.65
CA GLY A 50 -8.18 -6.36 -7.40
C GLY A 50 -8.57 -6.27 -5.93
N ASN A 51 -7.68 -6.63 -5.00
CA ASN A 51 -8.03 -6.77 -3.60
C ASN A 51 -8.05 -5.43 -2.86
N ARG A 52 -9.09 -5.19 -2.05
CA ARG A 52 -9.30 -3.99 -1.23
C ARG A 52 -9.51 -4.31 0.26
N ASP A 53 -9.35 -5.57 0.64
CA ASP A 53 -9.56 -6.04 2.02
C ASP A 53 -8.30 -5.93 2.89
N HIS A 54 -7.18 -5.48 2.32
CA HIS A 54 -5.89 -5.28 2.99
C HIS A 54 -5.46 -6.53 3.76
N PRO A 55 -5.24 -7.68 3.10
CA PRO A 55 -5.05 -8.93 3.82
C PRO A 55 -3.72 -8.93 4.59
N SER A 56 -3.69 -9.60 5.74
CA SER A 56 -2.45 -9.92 6.43
C SER A 56 -1.65 -10.98 5.68
N ALA A 57 -0.37 -11.18 6.04
CA ALA A 57 0.43 -12.27 5.48
C ALA A 57 -0.20 -13.64 5.80
N GLU A 58 -0.81 -13.78 6.98
CA GLU A 58 -1.53 -14.95 7.44
C GLU A 58 -2.79 -15.21 6.61
N ASP A 59 -3.54 -14.15 6.26
CA ASP A 59 -4.71 -14.25 5.38
C ASP A 59 -4.31 -14.72 3.99
N ILE A 60 -3.26 -14.11 3.41
CA ILE A 60 -2.73 -14.50 2.10
C ILE A 60 -2.27 -15.95 2.14
N PHE A 61 -1.55 -16.34 3.19
CA PHE A 61 -1.10 -17.72 3.39
C PHE A 61 -2.26 -18.71 3.48
N ALA A 62 -3.28 -18.41 4.28
CA ALA A 62 -4.46 -19.25 4.42
C ALA A 62 -5.24 -19.39 3.10
N ARG A 63 -5.33 -18.32 2.30
CA ARG A 63 -5.97 -18.32 0.97
C ARG A 63 -5.17 -19.16 -0.02
N ILE A 64 -3.87 -18.90 -0.15
CA ILE A 64 -3.03 -19.53 -1.18
C ILE A 64 -2.75 -21.01 -0.91
N LYS A 65 -2.70 -21.42 0.36
CA LYS A 65 -2.47 -22.82 0.74
C LYS A 65 -3.57 -23.77 0.26
N LYS A 66 -4.78 -23.26 -0.01
CA LYS A 66 -5.87 -24.02 -0.64
C LYS A 66 -5.52 -24.45 -2.07
N THR A 67 -4.78 -23.62 -2.80
CA THR A 67 -4.37 -23.88 -4.20
C THR A 67 -2.99 -24.51 -4.27
N TYR A 68 -2.08 -24.14 -3.38
CA TYR A 68 -0.71 -24.66 -3.30
C TYR A 68 -0.42 -25.22 -1.90
N PRO A 69 -0.83 -26.45 -1.57
CA PRO A 69 -0.74 -27.01 -0.21
C PRO A 69 0.68 -27.08 0.37
N THR A 70 1.70 -27.17 -0.50
CA THR A 70 3.12 -27.27 -0.14
C THR A 70 3.81 -25.91 0.03
N ILE A 71 3.10 -24.79 -0.20
CA ILE A 71 3.68 -23.46 -0.02
C ILE A 71 4.07 -23.24 1.45
N SER A 72 5.25 -22.68 1.67
CA SER A 72 5.68 -22.28 3.01
C SER A 72 5.23 -20.85 3.32
N PHE A 73 5.00 -20.55 4.58
CA PHE A 73 4.74 -19.18 5.03
C PHE A 73 5.90 -18.23 4.69
N THR A 74 7.14 -18.72 4.79
CA THR A 74 8.35 -18.01 4.35
C THR A 74 8.30 -17.57 2.90
N THR A 75 7.70 -18.37 2.00
CA THR A 75 7.52 -18.01 0.58
C THR A 75 6.58 -16.82 0.42
N VAL A 76 5.50 -16.77 1.21
CA VAL A 76 4.55 -15.66 1.22
C VAL A 76 5.26 -14.39 1.68
N TYR A 77 5.90 -14.41 2.84
CA TYR A 77 6.62 -13.25 3.38
C TYR A 77 7.72 -12.72 2.46
N LYS A 78 8.58 -13.60 1.93
CA LYS A 78 9.65 -13.18 1.01
C LYS A 78 9.09 -12.55 -0.26
N THR A 79 7.91 -12.96 -0.71
CA THR A 79 7.27 -12.39 -1.89
C THR A 79 6.70 -11.01 -1.57
N LEU A 80 6.01 -10.86 -0.43
CA LEU A 80 5.46 -9.58 0.03
C LEU A 80 6.57 -8.56 0.33
N ASP A 81 7.68 -8.98 0.94
CA ASP A 81 8.85 -8.12 1.18
C ASP A 81 9.49 -7.63 -0.12
N ILE A 82 9.56 -8.48 -1.15
CA ILE A 82 10.03 -8.06 -2.48
C ILE A 82 9.06 -7.03 -3.08
N LEU A 83 7.75 -7.28 -3.03
CA LEU A 83 6.74 -6.35 -3.54
C LEU A 83 6.79 -5.00 -2.81
N GLU A 84 6.94 -5.01 -1.49
CA GLU A 84 7.09 -3.82 -0.63
C GLU A 84 8.33 -3.01 -1.06
N LYS A 85 9.49 -3.67 -1.18
CA LYS A 85 10.75 -3.05 -1.64
C LYS A 85 10.67 -2.50 -3.06
N MET A 86 9.82 -3.09 -3.90
CA MET A 86 9.57 -2.62 -5.25
C MET A 86 8.57 -1.47 -5.31
N GLY A 87 7.87 -1.16 -4.21
CA GLY A 87 6.80 -0.16 -4.17
C GLY A 87 5.52 -0.64 -4.85
N GLU A 88 5.30 -1.95 -4.93
CA GLU A 88 4.11 -2.57 -5.55
C GLU A 88 2.99 -2.84 -4.56
N VAL A 89 3.32 -2.88 -3.27
CA VAL A 89 2.36 -2.93 -2.16
C VAL A 89 2.81 -1.95 -1.08
N LEU A 90 1.84 -1.34 -0.39
CA LEU A 90 2.10 -0.63 0.85
C LEU A 90 1.93 -1.58 2.03
N LYS A 91 2.70 -1.36 3.08
CA LYS A 91 2.60 -2.12 4.31
C LYS A 91 1.98 -1.26 5.39
N ILE A 92 0.86 -1.74 5.92
CA ILE A 92 0.11 -1.09 6.98
C ILE A 92 0.44 -1.83 8.27
N THR A 93 1.06 -1.12 9.21
CA THR A 93 1.35 -1.67 10.55
C THR A 93 0.30 -1.13 11.50
N ILE A 94 -0.63 -2.00 11.93
CA ILE A 94 -1.73 -1.64 12.83
C ILE A 94 -1.30 -1.81 14.29
N ASP A 95 -0.65 -2.93 14.57
CA ASP A 95 -0.08 -3.28 15.86
C ASP A 95 1.31 -3.92 15.65
N VAL A 96 2.02 -4.19 16.75
CA VAL A 96 3.40 -4.73 16.69
C VAL A 96 3.44 -6.11 16.00
N GLU A 97 2.34 -6.85 16.00
CA GLU A 97 2.27 -8.25 15.60
C GLU A 97 1.67 -8.46 14.20
N ARG A 98 0.82 -7.55 13.71
CA ARG A 98 0.03 -7.74 12.48
C ARG A 98 0.29 -6.65 11.45
N LYS A 99 0.84 -7.10 10.32
CA LYS A 99 1.07 -6.31 9.11
C LYS A 99 0.04 -6.67 8.06
N HIS A 100 -0.61 -5.67 7.52
CA HIS A 100 -1.54 -5.79 6.40
C HIS A 100 -0.88 -5.19 5.15
N TYR A 101 -1.27 -5.71 3.98
CA TYR A 101 -0.67 -5.31 2.71
C TYR A 101 -1.74 -4.70 1.81
N ASP A 102 -1.43 -3.52 1.27
CA ASP A 102 -2.29 -2.82 0.34
C ASP A 102 -1.70 -2.88 -1.08
N PRO A 103 -2.37 -3.51 -2.06
CA PRO A 103 -1.95 -3.48 -3.45
C PRO A 103 -2.20 -2.12 -4.14
N ASN A 104 -2.95 -1.21 -3.51
CA ASN A 104 -3.10 0.16 -3.95
C ASN A 104 -1.95 1.01 -3.42
N THR A 105 -1.17 1.59 -4.33
CA THR A 105 -0.04 2.45 -3.99
C THR A 105 -0.32 3.93 -4.28
N ALA A 106 -1.56 4.27 -4.68
CA ALA A 106 -1.99 5.66 -4.81
C ALA A 106 -2.00 6.35 -3.46
N THR A 107 -1.96 7.68 -3.46
CA THR A 107 -2.18 8.46 -2.24
C THR A 107 -3.57 8.18 -1.68
N HIS A 108 -3.62 7.59 -0.50
CA HIS A 108 -4.82 7.41 0.31
C HIS A 108 -4.39 7.23 1.77
N HIS A 109 -5.37 7.25 2.65
CA HIS A 109 -5.21 7.13 4.10
C HIS A 109 -6.03 5.97 4.62
N HIS A 110 -5.80 5.58 5.88
CA HIS A 110 -6.50 4.46 6.48
C HIS A 110 -7.23 4.88 7.75
N ILE A 111 -8.40 4.29 7.98
CA ILE A 111 -9.03 4.25 9.30
C ILE A 111 -9.08 2.81 9.79
N ILE A 112 -8.63 2.60 11.02
CA ILE A 112 -8.51 1.30 11.66
C ILE A 112 -9.47 1.20 12.84
N CYS A 113 -10.26 0.13 12.86
CA CYS A 113 -11.12 -0.21 13.99
C CYS A 113 -10.31 -0.87 15.12
N LEU A 114 -10.27 -0.28 16.30
CA LEU A 114 -9.59 -0.82 17.48
C LEU A 114 -10.27 -2.08 18.05
N GLY A 115 -11.55 -2.34 17.72
CA GLY A 115 -12.29 -3.50 18.23
C GLY A 115 -12.18 -4.76 17.36
N CYS A 116 -11.88 -4.63 16.07
CA CYS A 116 -11.83 -5.78 15.15
C CYS A 116 -10.73 -5.71 14.09
N ASN A 117 -9.88 -4.68 14.15
CA ASN A 117 -8.78 -4.43 13.21
C ASN A 117 -9.21 -4.26 11.74
N LYS A 118 -10.51 -4.04 11.48
CA LYS A 118 -10.98 -3.67 10.14
C LYS A 118 -10.30 -2.39 9.68
N ILE A 119 -9.73 -2.42 8.48
CA ILE A 119 -9.18 -1.26 7.78
C ILE A 119 -10.19 -0.77 6.76
N SER A 120 -10.25 0.53 6.53
CA SER A 120 -11.00 1.12 5.42
C SER A 120 -10.24 2.31 4.85
N ASP A 121 -10.37 2.49 3.53
CA ASP A 121 -9.73 3.59 2.82
C ASP A 121 -10.39 4.92 3.16
N VAL A 122 -9.55 5.93 3.29
CA VAL A 122 -9.91 7.33 3.36
C VAL A 122 -9.29 8.01 2.15
N ASP A 123 -10.10 8.80 1.44
CA ASP A 123 -9.66 9.51 0.22
C ASP A 123 -8.42 10.35 0.51
N GLY A 124 -7.39 10.26 -0.33
CA GLY A 124 -6.12 10.97 -0.15
C GLY A 124 -6.29 12.48 -0.18
N ASP A 125 -7.24 13.01 -0.94
CA ASP A 125 -7.47 14.46 -1.04
C ASP A 125 -8.28 15.00 0.14
N SER A 126 -8.86 14.12 0.97
CA SER A 126 -9.67 14.51 2.13
C SER A 126 -8.85 14.91 3.36
N VAL A 127 -7.54 14.68 3.34
CA VAL A 127 -6.65 15.00 4.46
C VAL A 127 -5.45 15.77 3.94
N ASN A 128 -5.23 16.97 4.46
CA ASN A 128 -4.06 17.78 4.12
C ASN A 128 -3.31 18.15 5.41
N PRO A 129 -2.29 17.36 5.81
CA PRO A 129 -1.53 17.66 7.02
C PRO A 129 -0.64 18.87 6.81
N VAL A 130 -0.68 19.80 7.77
CA VAL A 130 0.21 20.95 7.80
C VAL A 130 1.37 20.64 8.74
N LEU A 131 2.60 20.79 8.25
CA LEU A 131 3.80 20.66 9.06
C LEU A 131 4.25 22.04 9.58
N PRO A 132 4.80 22.13 10.79
CA PRO A 132 5.41 23.36 11.30
C PRO A 132 6.58 23.83 10.43
N ASP A 133 6.77 25.15 10.32
CA ASP A 133 7.84 25.76 9.53
C ASP A 133 9.25 25.32 9.97
N GLU A 134 9.43 25.02 11.27
CA GLU A 134 10.69 24.53 11.81
C GLU A 134 11.10 23.20 11.18
N ILE A 135 10.13 22.29 10.96
CA ILE A 135 10.38 21.00 10.31
C ILE A 135 10.70 21.20 8.83
N LEU A 136 10.00 22.12 8.16
CA LEU A 136 10.19 22.39 6.73
C LEU A 136 11.55 23.05 6.41
N LYS A 137 12.21 23.65 7.41
CA LYS A 137 13.59 24.16 7.28
C LYS A 137 14.62 23.04 7.23
N GLU A 138 14.33 21.90 7.87
CA GLU A 138 15.25 20.76 7.98
C GLU A 138 14.92 19.63 7.01
N PHE A 139 13.65 19.51 6.60
CA PHE A 139 13.16 18.42 5.77
C PHE A 139 12.38 18.92 4.57
N THR A 140 12.56 18.25 3.43
CA THR A 140 11.67 18.37 2.26
C THR A 140 10.79 17.11 2.21
N PRO A 141 9.53 17.17 2.67
CA PRO A 141 8.64 16.02 2.67
C PRO A 141 8.40 15.55 1.24
N SER A 142 8.59 14.26 0.98
CA SER A 142 8.30 13.66 -0.34
C SER A 142 6.96 12.93 -0.36
N ARG A 143 6.46 12.47 0.80
CA ARG A 143 5.20 11.74 0.98
C ARG A 143 4.68 11.91 2.41
N TYR A 144 3.39 11.68 2.61
CA TYR A 144 2.78 11.49 3.92
C TYR A 144 1.70 10.40 3.83
N HIS A 145 1.38 9.81 4.98
CA HIS A 145 0.29 8.86 5.12
C HIS A 145 -0.31 9.05 6.51
N VAL A 146 -1.63 9.16 6.60
CA VAL A 146 -2.36 9.35 7.85
C VAL A 146 -3.14 8.09 8.18
N SER A 147 -3.03 7.64 9.42
CA SER A 147 -3.82 6.54 9.95
C SER A 147 -4.69 7.06 11.10
N PHE A 148 -5.99 6.89 10.96
CA PHE A 148 -6.98 7.19 12.00
C PHE A 148 -7.29 5.92 12.79
N TYR A 149 -7.51 6.06 14.09
CA TYR A 149 -7.91 4.94 14.96
C TYR A 149 -9.28 5.24 15.56
N GLY A 150 -10.21 4.30 15.44
CA GLY A 150 -11.58 4.50 15.89
C GLY A 150 -12.32 3.17 16.12
N THR A 151 -13.65 3.21 16.16
CA THR A 151 -14.49 2.02 16.30
C THR A 151 -15.49 1.95 15.16
N CYS A 152 -15.53 0.83 14.42
CA CYS A 152 -16.46 0.66 13.32
C CYS A 152 -17.89 0.38 13.81
N LYS A 153 -18.89 0.61 12.95
CA LYS A 153 -20.31 0.39 13.27
C LYS A 153 -20.59 -1.01 13.82
N ASN A 154 -19.97 -2.05 13.25
CA ASN A 154 -20.14 -3.43 13.70
C ASN A 154 -19.60 -3.70 15.11
N CYS A 155 -18.64 -2.91 15.57
CA CYS A 155 -18.12 -3.01 16.94
C CYS A 155 -18.90 -2.14 17.91
N LEU A 156 -19.45 -1.01 17.46
CA LEU A 156 -20.35 -0.18 18.28
C LEU A 156 -21.70 -0.85 18.54
N SER A 157 -22.14 -1.75 17.67
CA SER A 157 -23.40 -2.48 17.79
C SER A 157 -23.28 -3.83 18.50
N LYS A 158 -22.14 -4.12 19.13
CA LYS A 158 -21.89 -5.36 19.89
C LYS A 158 -22.07 -5.13 21.38
#